data_AF-A0A7Y1YT85-F1
#
_entry.id   AF-A0A7Y1YT85-F1
#
_cell.length_a   1.000
_cell.length_b   1.000
_cell.length_c   1.000
_cell.angle_alpha   90.00
_cell.angle_beta   90.00
_cell.angle_gamma   90.00
#
_symmetry.space_group_name_H-M   'P 1'
#
loop_
_entity.id
_entity.type
_entity.pdbx_description
1 polymer ?
#
loop_
_entity_poly.entity_id
_entity_poly.type
_entity_poly.pdbx_seq_one_letter_code
_entity_poly.pdbx_strand_id
1 'polypeptide(L)'
;MDRAEKITLHEITERVIANGFDPAVAQWVIDSLENRHGYEFGAILGLDPTERRLRPIGLSRQGRDQEFLDNDFRYVATAAPRAGSGITGWVAVAGRTALCPDVNRDTRYFKLRSRIHSELCVPIKNGFRVLGVINTESTRKNAYRSQDAEMLEKVASLIGMARPRLSGETAWLSRDSATPGR
;
A
#
# COMPACT_ATOMS: atom_id res chain seq x y z
N MET A 1 -11.03 -18.03 3.99
CA MET A 1 -9.84 -17.47 4.62
C MET A 1 -9.05 -18.60 5.26
N ASP A 2 -7.83 -18.85 4.80
CA ASP A 2 -6.98 -19.93 5.28
C ASP A 2 -6.35 -19.63 6.66
N ARG A 3 -5.55 -20.56 7.18
CA ARG A 3 -4.89 -20.42 8.49
C ARG A 3 -3.83 -19.32 8.50
N ALA A 4 -3.06 -19.15 7.43
CA ALA A 4 -2.00 -18.16 7.33
C ALA A 4 -2.56 -16.73 7.19
N GLU A 5 -3.63 -16.55 6.42
CA GLU A 5 -4.37 -15.29 6.30
C GLU A 5 -4.94 -14.85 7.65
N LYS A 6 -5.54 -15.77 8.42
CA LYS A 6 -6.06 -15.50 9.78
C LYS A 6 -4.96 -15.03 10.74
N ILE A 7 -3.82 -15.71 10.75
CA ILE A 7 -2.69 -15.35 11.61
C ILE A 7 -2.16 -13.95 11.22
N THR A 8 -2.00 -13.70 9.92
CA THR A 8 -1.53 -12.40 9.41
C THR A 8 -2.47 -11.26 9.80
N LEU A 9 -3.78 -11.45 9.60
CA LEU A 9 -4.77 -10.43 9.98
C LEU A 9 -4.78 -10.19 11.49
N HIS A 10 -4.68 -11.24 12.29
CA HIS A 10 -4.65 -11.14 13.75
C HIS A 10 -3.44 -10.33 14.25
N GLU A 11 -2.23 -10.66 13.79
CA GLU A 11 -1.02 -9.92 14.19
C GLU A 11 -1.06 -8.47 13.72
N ILE A 12 -1.55 -8.21 12.50
CA ILE A 12 -1.74 -6.84 12.01
C ILE A 12 -2.72 -6.09 12.92
N THR A 13 -3.83 -6.73 13.29
CA THR A 13 -4.82 -6.14 14.20
C THR A 13 -4.19 -5.78 15.54
N GLU A 14 -3.52 -6.72 16.19
CA GLU A 14 -2.87 -6.50 17.48
C GLU A 14 -1.86 -5.36 17.40
N ARG A 15 -1.03 -5.36 16.36
CA ARG A 15 0.02 -4.35 16.22
C ARG A 15 -0.57 -2.98 15.95
N VAL A 16 -1.55 -2.87 15.06
CA VAL A 16 -2.23 -1.61 14.74
C VAL A 16 -3.03 -1.08 15.94
N ILE A 17 -3.63 -1.94 16.76
CA ILE A 17 -4.34 -1.50 17.98
C ILE A 17 -3.36 -1.04 19.05
N ALA A 18 -2.32 -1.85 19.34
CA ALA A 18 -1.37 -1.55 20.39
C ALA A 18 -0.54 -0.30 20.09
N ASN A 19 -0.25 -0.08 18.81
CA ASN A 19 0.62 1.00 18.38
C ASN A 19 -0.17 2.18 17.80
N GLY A 20 -1.34 1.99 17.23
CA GLY A 20 -1.81 2.87 16.17
C GLY A 20 -1.10 2.50 14.87
N PHE A 21 -1.22 3.36 13.87
CA PHE A 21 -0.49 3.19 12.62
C PHE A 21 0.61 4.29 12.58
N ASP A 22 1.75 4.00 11.96
CA ASP A 22 2.82 4.93 11.58
C ASP A 22 3.63 4.33 10.40
N PRO A 23 4.65 5.00 9.84
CA PRO A 23 5.47 4.42 8.77
C PRO A 23 6.17 3.09 9.14
N ALA A 24 6.55 2.89 10.40
CA ALA A 24 7.17 1.64 10.83
C ALA A 24 6.16 0.48 10.83
N VAL A 25 4.92 0.73 11.28
CA VAL A 25 3.83 -0.24 11.20
C VAL A 25 3.45 -0.51 9.74
N ALA A 26 3.40 0.53 8.88
CA ALA A 26 3.14 0.37 7.45
C ALA A 26 4.18 -0.50 6.75
N GLN A 27 5.47 -0.27 7.01
CA GLN A 27 6.53 -1.10 6.48
C GLN A 27 6.39 -2.56 6.96
N TRP A 28 6.13 -2.76 8.25
CA TRP A 28 5.95 -4.11 8.79
C TRP A 28 4.71 -4.84 8.22
N VAL A 29 3.61 -4.12 7.96
CA VAL A 29 2.43 -4.71 7.28
C VAL A 29 2.83 -5.19 5.89
N ILE A 30 3.57 -4.38 5.12
CA ILE A 30 4.04 -4.77 3.79
C ILE A 30 4.99 -5.96 3.86
N ASP A 31 5.97 -5.94 4.77
CA ASP A 31 6.90 -7.06 4.96
C ASP A 31 6.12 -8.35 5.34
N SER A 32 5.04 -8.24 6.13
CA SER A 32 4.21 -9.39 6.52
C SER A 32 3.40 -9.96 5.35
N LEU A 33 2.86 -9.09 4.49
CA LEU A 33 2.14 -9.48 3.29
C LEU A 33 3.08 -10.11 2.25
N GLU A 34 4.27 -9.55 2.06
CA GLU A 34 5.31 -10.10 1.18
C GLU A 34 5.70 -11.52 1.63
N ASN A 35 6.14 -11.67 2.88
CA ASN A 35 6.73 -12.91 3.37
C ASN A 35 5.74 -14.08 3.49
N ARG A 36 4.45 -13.80 3.71
CA ARG A 36 3.44 -14.83 3.98
C ARG A 36 2.51 -15.12 2.81
N HIS A 37 2.28 -14.12 1.95
CA HIS A 37 1.32 -14.20 0.84
C HIS A 37 1.98 -14.04 -0.53
N GLY A 38 3.30 -13.79 -0.59
CA GLY A 38 4.04 -13.66 -1.84
C GLY A 38 3.69 -12.39 -2.61
N TYR A 39 3.24 -11.34 -1.91
CA TYR A 39 2.92 -10.05 -2.50
C TYR A 39 4.20 -9.24 -2.78
N GLU A 40 4.98 -9.73 -3.74
CA GLU A 40 6.35 -9.27 -4.04
C GLU A 40 6.45 -7.78 -4.38
N PHE A 41 5.41 -7.15 -4.93
CA PHE A 41 5.41 -5.72 -5.27
C PHE A 41 4.35 -4.94 -4.48
N GLY A 42 4.31 -5.18 -3.17
CA GLY A 42 3.42 -4.49 -2.22
C GLY A 42 3.80 -3.03 -1.95
N ALA A 43 2.80 -2.18 -1.76
CA ALA A 43 2.95 -0.79 -1.34
C ALA A 43 1.75 -0.30 -0.51
N ILE A 44 2.00 0.49 0.53
CA ILE A 44 1.00 1.36 1.15
C ILE A 44 1.31 2.79 0.73
N LEU A 45 0.36 3.44 0.08
CA LEU A 45 0.48 4.82 -0.38
C LEU A 45 -0.55 5.70 0.34
N GLY A 46 -0.10 6.71 1.09
CA GLY A 46 -0.97 7.69 1.72
C GLY A 46 -1.39 8.79 0.75
N LEU A 47 -2.66 9.22 0.81
CA LEU A 47 -3.18 10.30 -0.01
C LEU A 47 -2.98 11.65 0.68
N ASP A 48 -2.19 12.51 0.07
CA ASP A 48 -2.12 13.93 0.38
C ASP A 48 -3.36 14.64 -0.18
N PRO A 49 -4.27 15.14 0.67
CA PRO A 49 -5.51 15.76 0.20
C PRO A 49 -5.28 17.10 -0.49
N THR A 50 -4.18 17.80 -0.18
CA THR A 50 -3.86 19.13 -0.72
C THR A 50 -3.23 18.99 -2.11
N GLU A 51 -2.21 18.13 -2.23
CA GLU A 51 -1.48 17.97 -3.48
C GLU A 51 -2.08 16.89 -4.40
N ARG A 52 -3.06 16.13 -3.90
CA ARG A 52 -3.63 14.94 -4.54
C ARG A 52 -2.57 13.91 -4.93
N ARG A 53 -1.49 13.83 -4.15
CA ARG A 53 -0.36 12.91 -4.36
C ARG A 53 -0.50 11.67 -3.49
N LEU A 54 -0.10 10.53 -4.03
CA LEU A 54 0.05 9.28 -3.31
C LEU A 54 1.52 9.17 -2.88
N ARG A 55 1.78 9.25 -1.58
CA ARG A 55 3.12 9.21 -1.00
C ARG A 55 3.40 7.80 -0.45
N PRO A 56 4.55 7.19 -0.75
CA PRO A 56 4.88 5.87 -0.22
C PRO A 56 5.10 5.95 1.30
N ILE A 57 4.38 5.09 2.03
CA ILE A 57 4.50 4.93 3.49
C ILE A 57 5.18 3.59 3.84
N GLY A 58 4.91 2.54 3.06
CA GLY A 58 5.56 1.23 3.15
C GLY A 58 5.73 0.62 1.77
N LEU A 59 6.86 -0.04 1.49
CA LEU A 59 7.16 -0.67 0.20
C LEU A 59 7.79 -2.05 0.38
N SER A 60 7.46 -2.99 -0.49
CA SER A 60 7.99 -4.36 -0.46
C SER A 60 9.49 -4.36 -0.70
N ARG A 61 10.21 -5.16 0.09
CA ARG A 61 11.67 -5.27 -0.01
C ARG A 61 12.09 -6.16 -1.18
N GLN A 62 11.21 -7.00 -1.69
CA GLN A 62 11.49 -7.95 -2.78
C GLN A 62 12.67 -8.88 -2.43
N GLY A 63 12.80 -9.23 -1.15
CA GLY A 63 13.96 -9.96 -0.61
C GLY A 63 15.30 -9.22 -0.72
N ARG A 64 15.31 -7.90 -0.93
CA ARG A 64 16.52 -7.06 -1.08
C ARG A 64 16.85 -6.32 0.21
N ASP A 65 18.03 -5.70 0.22
CA ASP A 65 18.57 -4.96 1.35
C ASP A 65 17.89 -3.60 1.59
N GLN A 66 18.36 -2.90 2.62
CA GLN A 66 17.85 -1.58 3.00
C GLN A 66 18.16 -0.50 1.95
N GLU A 67 19.30 -0.60 1.26
CA GLU A 67 19.66 0.35 0.20
C GLU A 67 18.67 0.28 -0.96
N PHE A 68 18.29 -0.93 -1.39
CA PHE A 68 17.24 -1.11 -2.39
C PHE A 68 15.93 -0.47 -1.95
N LEU A 69 15.49 -0.71 -0.70
CA LEU A 69 14.24 -0.16 -0.19
C LEU A 69 14.25 1.38 -0.21
N ASP A 70 15.32 2.01 0.28
CA ASP A 70 15.43 3.48 0.28
C ASP A 70 15.48 4.06 -1.14
N ASN A 71 16.11 3.34 -2.09
CA ASN A 71 16.11 3.70 -3.49
C ASN A 71 14.70 3.62 -4.10
N ASP A 72 13.93 2.59 -3.78
CA ASP A 72 12.56 2.40 -4.27
C ASP A 72 11.60 3.45 -3.68
N PHE A 73 11.76 3.81 -2.40
CA PHE A 73 11.05 4.94 -1.80
C PHE A 73 11.30 6.25 -2.56
N ARG A 74 12.56 6.55 -2.88
CA ARG A 74 12.92 7.76 -3.66
C ARG A 74 12.34 7.70 -5.08
N TYR A 75 12.38 6.53 -5.71
CA TYR A 75 11.85 6.33 -7.06
C TYR A 75 10.33 6.58 -7.10
N VAL A 76 9.56 5.93 -6.22
CA VAL A 76 8.10 6.09 -6.16
C VAL A 76 7.73 7.54 -5.78
N ALA A 77 8.44 8.16 -4.85
CA ALA A 77 8.21 9.55 -4.49
C ALA A 77 8.47 10.53 -5.65
N THR A 78 9.51 10.28 -6.46
CA THR A 78 9.87 11.09 -7.63
C THR A 78 8.85 10.94 -8.76
N ALA A 79 8.38 9.72 -9.00
CA ALA A 79 7.32 9.46 -9.98
C ALA A 79 5.99 10.16 -9.60
N ALA A 80 5.82 10.49 -8.32
CA ALA A 80 4.72 11.29 -7.80
C ALA A 80 3.34 10.81 -8.29
N PRO A 81 2.95 9.54 -8.01
CA PRO A 81 1.63 9.05 -8.40
C PRO A 81 0.54 9.95 -7.82
N ARG A 82 -0.53 10.16 -8.61
CA ARG A 82 -1.59 11.11 -8.28
C ARG A 82 -2.95 10.45 -8.27
N ALA A 83 -3.82 10.93 -7.40
CA ALA A 83 -5.23 10.55 -7.42
C ALA A 83 -5.84 10.86 -8.79
N GLY A 84 -6.50 9.87 -9.40
CA GLY A 84 -7.07 9.92 -10.74
C GLY A 84 -6.15 9.42 -11.86
N SER A 85 -4.88 9.10 -11.58
CA SER A 85 -3.94 8.54 -12.56
C SER A 85 -3.49 7.13 -12.16
N GLY A 86 -3.43 6.20 -13.11
CA GLY A 86 -3.13 4.81 -12.79
C GLY A 86 -4.31 4.08 -12.14
N ILE A 87 -4.14 2.78 -11.94
CA ILE A 87 -5.08 1.96 -11.17
C ILE A 87 -5.10 2.45 -9.71
N THR A 88 -3.94 2.62 -9.07
CA THR A 88 -3.83 3.17 -7.70
C THR A 88 -4.52 4.53 -7.53
N GLY A 89 -4.31 5.47 -8.45
CA GLY A 89 -4.97 6.77 -8.40
C GLY A 89 -6.47 6.69 -8.67
N TRP A 90 -6.93 5.79 -9.53
CA TRP A 90 -8.35 5.54 -9.72
C TRP A 90 -9.00 5.00 -8.43
N VAL A 91 -8.36 4.04 -7.75
CA VAL A 91 -8.84 3.51 -6.46
C VAL A 91 -8.90 4.62 -5.42
N ALA A 92 -7.90 5.51 -5.38
CA ALA A 92 -7.86 6.64 -4.47
C ALA A 92 -9.03 7.63 -4.67
N VAL A 93 -9.51 7.80 -5.91
CA VAL A 93 -10.65 8.69 -6.23
C VAL A 93 -11.99 7.98 -6.08
N ALA A 94 -12.12 6.78 -6.66
CA ALA A 94 -13.36 6.04 -6.67
C ALA A 94 -13.71 5.44 -5.30
N GLY A 95 -12.71 5.23 -4.43
CA GLY A 95 -12.87 4.53 -3.17
C GLY A 95 -13.35 3.10 -3.38
N ARG A 96 -12.95 2.45 -4.48
CA ARG A 96 -13.39 1.09 -4.84
C ARG A 96 -12.19 0.24 -5.16
N THR A 97 -12.20 -1.01 -4.69
CA THR A 97 -11.17 -2.00 -4.98
C THR A 97 -11.07 -2.26 -6.49
N ALA A 98 -9.84 -2.34 -6.98
CA ALA A 98 -9.52 -2.75 -8.35
C ALA A 98 -8.76 -4.09 -8.29
N LEU A 99 -9.38 -5.14 -8.83
CA LEU A 99 -8.76 -6.44 -9.07
C LEU A 99 -8.50 -6.57 -10.57
N CYS A 100 -7.27 -6.30 -11.00
CA CYS A 100 -6.88 -6.26 -12.40
C CYS A 100 -6.08 -7.51 -12.80
N PRO A 101 -6.68 -8.47 -13.51
CA PRO A 101 -6.01 -9.72 -13.88
C PRO A 101 -4.96 -9.57 -14.99
N ASP A 102 -5.08 -8.54 -15.84
CA ASP A 102 -4.10 -8.20 -16.88
C ASP A 102 -4.03 -6.68 -17.08
N VAL A 103 -2.98 -6.05 -16.55
CA VAL A 103 -2.81 -4.58 -16.61
C VAL A 103 -2.68 -4.07 -18.05
N ASN A 104 -2.24 -4.89 -18.99
CA ASN A 104 -2.10 -4.51 -20.39
C ASN A 104 -3.46 -4.34 -21.10
N ARG A 105 -4.55 -4.80 -20.47
CA ARG A 105 -5.93 -4.67 -20.96
C ARG A 105 -6.71 -3.59 -20.23
N ASP A 106 -6.12 -2.96 -19.21
CA ASP A 106 -6.78 -1.95 -18.39
C ASP A 106 -6.36 -0.56 -18.83
N THR A 107 -7.30 0.24 -19.32
CA THR A 107 -7.03 1.59 -19.83
C THR A 107 -6.58 2.57 -18.73
N ARG A 108 -6.78 2.21 -17.46
CA ARG A 108 -6.32 3.00 -16.31
C ARG A 108 -4.85 2.73 -16.01
N TYR A 109 -4.24 1.67 -16.56
CA TYR A 109 -2.90 1.26 -16.15
C TYR A 109 -1.86 2.33 -16.45
N PHE A 110 -1.12 2.72 -15.42
CA PHE A 110 0.02 3.61 -15.51
C PHE A 110 1.27 2.81 -15.15
N LYS A 111 2.13 2.59 -16.15
CA LYS A 111 3.32 1.77 -15.98
C LYS A 111 4.40 2.52 -15.21
N LEU A 112 4.47 2.26 -13.90
CA LEU A 112 5.58 2.71 -13.07
C LEU A 112 6.73 1.71 -13.12
N ARG A 113 6.45 0.42 -12.90
CA ARG A 113 7.46 -0.65 -12.97
C ARG A 113 7.35 -1.46 -14.25
N SER A 114 8.48 -2.00 -14.70
CA SER A 114 8.50 -2.91 -15.84
C SER A 114 8.05 -4.33 -15.44
N ARG A 115 7.51 -5.08 -16.39
CA ARG A 115 7.13 -6.50 -16.24
C ARG A 115 5.94 -6.79 -15.30
N ILE A 116 5.20 -5.78 -14.86
CA ILE A 116 3.93 -5.99 -14.15
C ILE A 116 2.86 -6.46 -15.14
N HIS A 117 2.13 -7.49 -14.73
CA HIS A 117 1.09 -8.14 -15.52
C HIS A 117 -0.25 -8.19 -14.81
N SER A 118 -0.33 -8.18 -13.47
CA SER A 118 -1.58 -8.00 -12.74
C SER A 118 -1.39 -7.09 -11.53
N GLU A 119 -2.48 -6.48 -11.07
CA GLU A 119 -2.49 -5.52 -9.97
C GLU A 119 -3.76 -5.70 -9.13
N LEU A 120 -3.62 -5.68 -7.82
CA LEU A 120 -4.73 -5.59 -6.87
C LEU A 120 -4.51 -4.38 -5.96
N CYS A 121 -5.46 -3.45 -6.00
CA CYS A 121 -5.40 -2.23 -5.22
C CYS A 121 -6.71 -2.01 -4.45
N VAL A 122 -6.61 -1.79 -3.14
CA VAL A 122 -7.74 -1.56 -2.23
C VAL A 122 -7.64 -0.18 -1.57
N PRO A 123 -8.76 0.52 -1.35
CA PRO A 123 -8.77 1.82 -0.68
C PRO A 123 -8.64 1.68 0.84
N ILE A 124 -7.81 2.51 1.46
CA ILE A 124 -7.77 2.72 2.91
C ILE A 124 -8.77 3.82 3.24
N LYS A 125 -9.80 3.53 4.04
CA LYS A 125 -10.89 4.47 4.32
C LYS A 125 -11.11 4.69 5.81
N ASN A 126 -11.47 5.92 6.16
CA ASN A 126 -12.08 6.26 7.43
C ASN A 126 -13.46 6.90 7.16
N GLY A 127 -14.52 6.15 7.46
CA GLY A 127 -15.87 6.49 7.02
C GLY A 127 -15.95 6.60 5.48
N PHE A 128 -16.39 7.76 4.99
CA PHE A 128 -16.51 8.04 3.55
C PHE A 128 -15.22 8.60 2.91
N ARG A 129 -14.20 8.90 3.71
CA ARG A 129 -12.95 9.52 3.24
C ARG A 129 -11.92 8.45 2.91
N VAL A 130 -11.29 8.58 1.74
CA VAL A 130 -10.12 7.77 1.36
C VAL A 130 -8.86 8.45 1.91
N LEU A 131 -8.09 7.70 2.71
CA LEU A 131 -6.83 8.14 3.32
C LEU A 131 -5.60 7.71 2.49
N GLY A 132 -5.77 6.75 1.59
CA GLY A 132 -4.69 6.15 0.82
C GLY A 132 -5.13 4.84 0.18
N VAL A 133 -4.17 4.05 -0.27
CA VAL A 133 -4.40 2.73 -0.88
C VAL A 133 -3.36 1.72 -0.41
N ILE A 134 -3.75 0.45 -0.39
CA ILE A 134 -2.83 -0.69 -0.38
C ILE A 134 -2.80 -1.24 -1.81
N ASN A 135 -1.62 -1.38 -2.38
CA ASN A 135 -1.40 -1.89 -3.72
C ASN A 135 -0.49 -3.12 -3.67
N THR A 136 -0.74 -4.10 -4.53
CA THR A 136 0.18 -5.21 -4.80
C THR A 136 0.16 -5.50 -6.29
N GLU A 137 1.35 -5.69 -6.86
CA GLU A 137 1.54 -5.99 -8.28
C GLU A 137 2.21 -7.37 -8.45
N SER A 138 1.99 -8.00 -9.61
CA SER A 138 2.63 -9.26 -9.93
C SER A 138 3.13 -9.29 -11.37
N THR A 139 4.25 -9.98 -11.57
CA THR A 139 4.78 -10.32 -12.90
C THR A 139 4.00 -11.45 -13.58
N ARG A 140 3.00 -12.01 -12.92
CA ARG A 140 2.09 -13.02 -13.49
C ARG A 140 0.72 -12.41 -13.75
N LYS A 141 0.05 -12.82 -14.82
CA LYS A 141 -1.38 -12.52 -15.03
C LYS A 141 -2.23 -13.33 -14.06
N ASN A 142 -3.41 -12.83 -13.71
CA ASN A 142 -4.37 -13.49 -12.83
C ASN A 142 -3.75 -13.95 -11.49
N ALA A 143 -2.80 -13.19 -10.94
CA ALA A 143 -2.11 -13.58 -9.72
C ALA A 143 -3.01 -13.52 -8.48
N TYR A 144 -4.05 -12.68 -8.51
CA TYR A 144 -4.94 -12.40 -7.40
C TYR A 144 -6.35 -12.90 -7.65
N ARG A 145 -7.02 -13.32 -6.59
CA ARG A 145 -8.42 -13.77 -6.54
C ARG A 145 -9.25 -12.85 -5.66
N SER A 146 -10.55 -13.09 -5.60
CA SER A 146 -11.43 -12.31 -4.72
C SER A 146 -11.07 -12.47 -3.24
N GLN A 147 -10.52 -13.62 -2.83
CA GLN A 147 -10.09 -13.86 -1.45
C GLN A 147 -8.92 -12.94 -1.06
N ASP A 148 -7.96 -12.72 -1.96
CA ASP A 148 -6.86 -11.76 -1.78
C ASP A 148 -7.41 -10.34 -1.57
N ALA A 149 -8.40 -9.95 -2.39
CA ALA A 149 -9.07 -8.66 -2.26
C ALA A 149 -9.77 -8.51 -0.91
N GLU A 150 -10.55 -9.51 -0.48
CA GLU A 150 -11.23 -9.50 0.83
C GLU A 150 -10.24 -9.40 2.00
N MET A 151 -9.09 -10.06 1.91
CA MET A 151 -8.05 -9.99 2.93
C MET A 151 -7.45 -8.58 2.99
N LEU A 152 -7.03 -8.03 1.85
CA LEU A 152 -6.45 -6.69 1.78
C LEU A 152 -7.46 -5.61 2.20
N GLU A 153 -8.74 -5.75 1.86
CA GLU A 153 -9.80 -4.85 2.32
C GLU A 153 -9.94 -4.86 3.85
N LYS A 154 -9.82 -6.02 4.51
CA LYS A 154 -9.81 -6.11 5.99
C LYS A 154 -8.60 -5.38 6.58
N VAL A 155 -7.41 -5.60 6.01
CA VAL A 155 -6.19 -4.89 6.43
C VAL A 155 -6.35 -3.37 6.24
N ALA A 156 -6.86 -2.94 5.09
CA ALA A 156 -7.11 -1.54 4.79
C ALA A 156 -8.14 -0.91 5.74
N SER A 157 -9.18 -1.65 6.14
CA SER A 157 -10.17 -1.21 7.12
C SER A 157 -9.55 -1.01 8.51
N LEU A 158 -8.70 -1.94 8.95
CA LEU A 158 -7.99 -1.81 10.23
C LEU A 158 -7.09 -0.58 10.25
N ILE A 159 -6.32 -0.39 9.18
CA ILE A 159 -5.44 0.77 9.01
C ILE A 159 -6.25 2.07 9.02
N GLY A 160 -7.37 2.11 8.30
CA GLY A 160 -8.19 3.32 8.19
C GLY A 160 -8.87 3.74 9.49
N MET A 161 -9.15 2.78 10.38
CA MET A 161 -9.70 3.05 11.73
C MET A 161 -8.63 3.33 12.79
N ALA A 162 -7.35 3.10 12.48
CA ALA A 162 -6.27 3.26 13.42
C ALA A 162 -6.05 4.73 13.80
N ARG A 163 -5.70 4.98 15.06
CA ARG A 163 -5.30 6.31 15.51
C ARG A 163 -3.96 6.70 14.86
N PRO A 164 -3.83 7.91 14.29
CA PRO A 164 -2.52 8.47 13.94
C PRO A 164 -1.61 8.52 15.15
N ARG A 165 -0.38 8.01 15.03
CA ARG A 165 0.66 8.21 16.04
C ARG A 165 1.25 9.62 16.00
N LEU A 166 1.26 10.24 14.84
CA LEU A 166 1.75 11.60 14.63
C LEU A 166 0.55 12.56 14.61
N SER A 167 0.71 13.76 15.18
CA SER A 167 -0.36 14.77 15.24
C SER A 167 -0.62 15.39 13.87
N GLY A 168 -1.89 15.40 13.43
CA GLY A 168 -2.33 15.96 12.15
C GLY A 168 -2.73 14.89 11.13
N GLU A 169 -3.76 15.17 10.33
CA GLU A 169 -4.33 14.21 9.37
C GLU A 169 -3.36 13.78 8.25
N THR A 170 -2.33 14.58 7.98
CA THR A 170 -1.28 14.33 6.98
C THR A 170 0.00 13.79 7.59
N ALA A 171 0.06 13.59 8.90
CA ALA A 171 1.32 13.28 9.58
C ALA A 171 1.90 11.90 9.18
N TRP A 172 1.06 11.01 8.65
CA TRP A 172 1.40 9.77 7.96
C TRP A 172 2.31 9.92 6.74
N LEU A 173 2.29 11.10 6.12
CA LEU A 173 2.96 11.42 4.86
C LEU A 173 4.38 11.97 5.08
N SER A 174 4.69 12.34 6.31
CA SER A 174 6.00 12.82 6.73
C SER A 174 6.83 11.62 7.20
N ARG A 175 7.62 11.03 6.31
CA ARG A 175 8.93 10.53 6.78
C ARG A 175 9.68 11.80 7.13
N ASP A 176 9.89 12.10 8.41
CA ASP A 176 10.89 13.09 8.77
C ASP A 176 12.14 12.71 7.98
N SER A 177 12.62 13.65 7.17
CA SER A 177 13.92 13.58 6.53
C SER A 177 14.97 13.72 7.64
N ALA A 178 15.11 12.68 8.46
CA ALA A 178 16.29 12.47 9.26
C ALA A 178 17.40 12.05 8.29
N THR A 179 17.97 13.04 7.62
CA THR A 179 19.39 13.02 7.25
C THR A 179 20.16 12.56 8.49
N PRO A 180 20.94 11.46 8.46
CA PRO A 180 22.06 11.35 9.36
C PRO A 180 23.07 12.40 8.88
N GLY A 181 22.99 13.59 9.47
CA GLY A 181 24.00 14.62 9.32
C GLY A 181 25.18 14.29 10.22
N ARG A 182 26.25 13.81 9.57
CA ARG A 182 27.64 13.62 10.04
C ARG A 182 27.93 12.42 10.95
#